data_AF-A0A717PN60-F1
#
_entry.id   AF-A0A717PN60-F1
#
_cell.length_a   1.000
_cell.length_b   1.000
_cell.length_c   1.000
_cell.angle_alpha   90.00
_cell.angle_beta   90.00
_cell.angle_gamma   90.00
#
_symmetry.space_group_name_H-M   'P 1'
#
loop_
_entity.id
_entity.type
_entity.pdbx_description
1 polymer ?
#
loop_
_entity_poly.entity_id
_entity_poly.type
_entity_poly.pdbx_seq_one_letter_code
_entity_poly.pdbx_strand_id
1 'polypeptide(L)' 'MTEIVVSKFGGTSVADFDAMNRSADIVLSDTNVRLVVLSASAGITNLLVA' A
#
# COMPACT_ATOMS: atom_id res chain seq x y z
N MET A 1 18.06 7.50 -18.10
CA MET A 1 17.50 6.24 -17.59
C MET A 1 16.25 6.61 -16.81
N THR A 2 15.10 6.00 -17.05
CA THR A 2 13.87 6.32 -16.29
C THR A 2 13.97 5.72 -14.89
N GLU A 3 13.87 6.56 -13.86
CA GLU A 3 13.82 6.12 -12.46
C GLU A 3 12.46 5.47 -12.16
N ILE A 4 12.49 4.35 -11.44
CA ILE A 4 11.30 3.63 -10.99
C ILE A 4 11.43 3.49 -9.47
N VAL A 5 10.49 4.11 -8.75
CA VAL A 5 10.34 3.95 -7.31
C VAL A 5 9.27 2.89 -7.04
N VAL A 6 9.56 2.02 -6.07
CA VAL A 6 8.64 1.00 -5.58
C VAL A 6 8.17 1.39 -4.18
N SER A 7 6.87 1.56 -4.00
CA SER A 7 6.27 1.83 -2.68
C SER A 7 5.61 0.58 -2.12
N LYS A 8 5.82 0.32 -0.81
CA LYS A 8 5.20 -0.81 -0.12
C LYS A 8 4.34 -0.33 1.04
N PHE A 9 3.12 -0.82 1.13
CA PHE A 9 2.18 -0.50 2.22
C PHE A 9 1.88 -1.75 3.07
N GLY A 10 1.96 -1.59 4.39
CA GLY A 10 1.62 -2.64 5.37
C GLY A 10 0.12 -2.76 5.61
N GLY A 11 -0.31 -3.79 6.35
CA GLY A 11 -1.74 -4.07 6.54
C GLY A 11 -2.54 -2.94 7.18
N THR A 12 -1.92 -2.12 8.05
CA THR A 12 -2.57 -0.93 8.65
C THR A 12 -2.76 0.21 7.65
N SER A 13 -1.84 0.36 6.69
CA SER A 13 -1.95 1.35 5.61
C SER A 13 -3.07 1.01 4.62
N VAL A 14 -3.55 -0.23 4.63
CA VAL A 14 -4.65 -0.71 3.78
C VAL A 14 -5.75 -1.40 4.62
N ALA A 15 -5.92 -0.99 5.87
CA ALA A 15 -6.85 -1.63 6.81
C ALA A 15 -8.32 -1.43 6.40
N ASP A 16 -8.64 -0.23 5.92
CA ASP A 16 -9.97 0.23 5.59
C ASP A 16 -9.91 1.27 4.46
N PHE A 17 -11.09 1.76 4.05
CA PHE A 17 -11.22 2.72 2.97
C PHE A 17 -10.43 4.02 3.22
N ASP A 18 -10.48 4.56 4.44
CA ASP A 18 -9.81 5.82 4.77
C ASP A 18 -8.29 5.66 4.84
N ALA A 19 -7.80 4.51 5.32
CA ALA A 19 -6.39 4.17 5.27
C ALA A 19 -5.88 4.02 3.83
N MET A 20 -6.66 3.40 2.94
CA MET A 20 -6.30 3.27 1.53
C MET A 20 -6.24 4.62 0.81
N ASN A 21 -7.17 5.54 1.08
CA ASN A 21 -7.11 6.91 0.53
C ASN A 21 -5.84 7.64 0.99
N ARG A 22 -5.50 7.58 2.28
CA ARG A 22 -4.22 8.16 2.77
C ARG A 22 -2.99 7.53 2.12
N SER A 23 -3.02 6.22 1.84
CA SER A 23 -1.95 5.55 1.11
C SER A 23 -1.89 5.99 -0.36
N ALA A 24 -3.04 6.21 -1.00
CA ALA A 24 -3.11 6.74 -2.36
C ALA A 24 -2.54 8.16 -2.44
N ASP A 25 -2.82 9.01 -1.45
CA ASP A 25 -2.24 10.37 -1.37
C ASP A 25 -0.71 10.33 -1.36
N ILE A 26 -0.11 9.37 -0.63
CA ILE A 26 1.35 9.15 -0.62
C ILE A 26 1.85 8.69 -2.00
N VAL A 27 1.16 7.75 -2.66
CA VAL A 27 1.54 7.29 -4.01
C VAL A 27 1.51 8.44 -5.02
N LEU A 28 0.46 9.27 -4.97
CA LEU A 28 0.27 10.38 -5.89
C LEU A 28 1.21 11.56 -5.60
N SER A 29 1.86 11.59 -4.43
CA SER A 29 2.83 12.63 -4.06
C SER A 29 4.17 12.52 -4.77
N ASP A 30 4.50 11.36 -5.36
CA ASP A 30 5.73 11.14 -6.13
C ASP A 30 5.43 10.43 -7.45
N THR A 31 5.62 11.15 -8.57
CA THR A 31 5.38 10.64 -9.92
C THR A 31 6.33 9.50 -10.33
N ASN A 32 7.42 9.28 -9.59
CA ASN A 32 8.34 8.18 -9.84
C ASN A 32 7.86 6.86 -9.23
N VAL A 33 6.86 6.88 -8.34
CA VAL A 33 6.23 5.66 -7.82
C VAL A 33 5.42 5.00 -8.94
N ARG A 34 6.00 3.97 -9.53
CA ARG A 34 5.43 3.26 -10.69
C ARG A 34 5.11 1.80 -10.43
N LEU A 35 5.41 1.32 -9.22
CA LEU A 35 5.00 0.00 -8.73
C LEU A 35 4.63 0.12 -7.25
N VAL A 36 3.45 -0.39 -6.89
CA VAL A 36 2.97 -0.44 -5.50
C VAL A 36 2.81 -1.90 -5.08
N VAL A 37 3.39 -2.27 -3.95
CA VAL A 37 3.28 -3.60 -3.35
C VAL A 37 2.46 -3.51 -2.06
N LEU A 38 1.41 -4.32 -1.95
CA LEU A 38 0.51 -4.28 -0.81
C LEU A 38 0.59 -5.58 0.00
N SER A 39 0.51 -5.46 1.33
CA SER A 39 0.07 -6.55 2.20
C SER A 39 -1.46 -6.70 2.11
N ALA A 40 -2.02 -7.79 2.64
CA ALA A 40 -3.46 -7.88 2.90
C ALA A 40 -3.85 -6.87 4.00
N SER A 41 -5.13 -6.46 4.03
CA SER A 41 -5.70 -5.59 5.07
C SER A 41 -5.45 -6.14 6.48
N ALA A 42 -5.32 -5.22 7.45
CA ALA A 42 -5.01 -5.56 8.83
C ALA A 42 -5.91 -6.69 9.36
N GLY A 43 -5.29 -7.72 9.95
CA GLY A 43 -5.97 -8.89 10.51
C GLY A 43 -6.33 -9.99 9.50
N ILE A 44 -6.45 -9.71 8.20
CA ILE A 44 -6.90 -10.70 7.20
C ILE A 44 -5.96 -11.90 7.10
N THR A 45 -4.64 -11.68 7.07
CA THR A 45 -3.68 -12.79 7.01
C THR A 45 -3.81 -13.72 8.21
N ASN A 46 -4.09 -13.19 9.41
CA ASN A 46 -4.28 -14.02 10.60
C ASN A 46 -5.55 -14.86 10.51
N LEU A 47 -6.63 -14.32 9.91
CA LEU A 47 -7.87 -15.07 9.69
C LEU A 47 -7.68 -16.21 8.68
N LEU A 48 -6.80 -16.05 7.69
CA LEU A 48 -6.56 -17.06 6.64
C LEU A 48 -5.60 -18.18 7.08
N VAL A 49 -4.77 -17.94 8.10
CA VAL A 49 -3.83 -18.93 8.64
C VAL A 49 -4.46 -19.80 9.72
N ALA A 50 -5.60 -19.38 10.27
CA ALA A 50 -6.33 -20.06 11.34
C ALA A 50 -6.92 -21.41 10.90
#